data_AF-A0A935ISS3-F1
#
_entry.id   AF-A0A935ISS3-F1
#
_cell.length_a   1.000
_cell.length_b   1.000
_cell.length_c   1.000
_cell.angle_alpha   90.00
_cell.angle_beta   90.00
_cell.angle_gamma   90.00
#
_symmetry.space_group_name_H-M   'P 1'
#
loop_
_entity.id
_entity.type
_entity.pdbx_description
1 polymer ?
#
loop_
_entity_poly.entity_id
_entity_poly.type
_entity_poly.pdbx_seq_one_letter_code
_entity_poly.pdbx_strand_id
1 'polypeptide(L)'
;MRQQPLNLLSNKDPDTVTKMETLFRIALITHIIAGSLALLTGLFAILFRNKIKWHRPCGKVYFWSMNIIFVSATFMSIYHTNLFLLCVSFFTYYSALTAYRSLSLKKLHLDQNPAKLDWAIEIFFGTVHLCFVGYAIFSLLNGHQALGTISLVFGLIGVQSNLSTIKRLRKKLGYKNYWLLAHIGGMLGSYIGAMTAFLVNNGQYIHVPGIVLWLGPTVIFVPLIFYEINVHKKKSKRFDEIK
;
A
#
# COMPACT_ATOMS: atom_id res chain seq x y z
N MET A 1 -4.65 20.60 -20.43
CA MET A 1 -3.79 21.79 -20.23
C MET A 1 -2.47 21.31 -19.64
N ARG A 2 -1.40 21.34 -20.44
CA ARG A 2 -0.04 20.96 -20.03
C ARG A 2 0.45 22.06 -19.09
N GLN A 3 0.44 21.83 -17.78
CA GLN A 3 1.06 22.76 -16.84
C GLN A 3 2.56 22.85 -17.20
N GLN A 4 3.02 24.03 -17.57
CA GLN A 4 4.45 24.33 -17.63
C GLN A 4 5.03 24.07 -16.24
N PRO A 5 6.17 23.34 -16.12
CA PRO A 5 6.84 23.26 -14.83
C PRO A 5 7.29 24.66 -14.43
N LEU A 6 6.94 25.03 -13.20
CA LEU A 6 7.41 26.25 -12.54
C LEU A 6 8.93 26.38 -12.72
N ASN A 7 9.36 27.58 -13.10
CA ASN A 7 10.71 27.99 -13.50
C ASN A 7 11.78 27.90 -12.39
N LEU A 8 11.81 26.80 -11.60
CA LEU A 8 12.74 26.55 -10.50
C LEU A 8 14.08 25.96 -10.97
N LEU A 9 14.21 25.62 -12.25
CA LEU A 9 15.43 25.07 -12.86
C LEU A 9 16.16 26.09 -13.76
N SER A 10 15.54 27.20 -14.12
CA SER A 10 16.16 28.24 -14.98
C SER A 10 17.34 28.95 -14.31
N ASN A 11 17.53 28.78 -13.00
CA ASN A 11 18.57 29.45 -12.22
C ASN A 11 19.46 28.44 -11.46
N LYS A 12 19.42 27.15 -11.84
CA LYS A 12 20.29 26.12 -11.26
C LYS A 12 21.45 25.83 -12.20
N ASP A 13 22.64 25.73 -11.63
CA ASP A 13 23.86 25.30 -12.31
C ASP A 13 23.61 24.00 -13.12
N PRO A 14 24.00 23.93 -14.41
CA PRO A 14 23.91 22.74 -15.26
C PRO A 14 24.35 21.43 -14.58
N ASP A 15 25.35 21.49 -13.71
CA ASP A 15 25.84 20.32 -12.97
C ASP A 15 24.80 19.79 -11.98
N THR A 16 24.03 20.69 -11.36
CA THR A 16 22.96 20.34 -10.42
C THR A 16 21.79 19.69 -11.15
N VAL A 17 21.44 20.19 -12.35
CA VAL A 17 20.38 19.62 -13.18
C VAL A 17 20.76 18.19 -13.60
N THR A 18 21.97 18.00 -14.08
CA THR A 18 22.49 16.70 -14.54
C THR A 18 22.54 15.66 -13.42
N LYS A 19 22.95 16.06 -12.21
CA LYS A 19 22.95 15.18 -11.02
C LYS A 19 21.54 14.75 -10.64
N MET A 20 20.57 15.67 -10.64
CA MET A 20 19.19 15.35 -10.30
C MET A 20 18.53 14.40 -11.32
N GLU A 21 18.79 14.59 -12.60
CA GLU A 21 18.32 13.66 -13.64
C GLU A 21 18.93 12.26 -13.50
N THR A 22 20.21 12.19 -13.14
CA THR A 22 20.90 10.92 -12.89
C THR A 22 20.27 10.18 -11.70
N LEU A 23 20.02 10.89 -10.59
CA LEU A 23 19.33 10.33 -9.42
C LEU A 23 17.93 9.82 -9.76
N PHE A 24 17.18 10.58 -10.57
CA PHE A 24 15.87 10.15 -11.06
C PHE A 24 15.93 8.85 -11.87
N ARG A 25 16.87 8.75 -12.81
CA ARG A 25 17.06 7.53 -13.62
C ARG A 25 17.42 6.32 -12.75
N ILE A 26 18.30 6.48 -11.77
CA ILE A 26 18.65 5.41 -10.82
C ILE A 26 17.42 4.97 -10.03
N ALA A 27 16.64 5.92 -9.51
CA ALA A 27 15.42 5.63 -8.76
C ALA A 27 14.40 4.89 -9.65
N LEU A 28 14.23 5.31 -10.90
CA LEU A 28 13.32 4.70 -11.87
C LEU A 28 13.71 3.26 -12.21
N ILE A 29 14.98 3.01 -12.56
CA ILE A 29 15.46 1.65 -12.89
C ILE A 29 15.29 0.74 -11.68
N THR A 30 15.70 1.21 -10.50
CA THR A 30 15.54 0.50 -9.23
C THR A 30 14.07 0.17 -8.96
N HIS A 31 13.17 1.13 -9.19
CA HIS A 31 11.74 0.94 -9.03
C HIS A 31 11.18 -0.11 -9.99
N ILE A 32 11.57 -0.08 -11.27
CA ILE A 32 11.09 -1.03 -12.28
C ILE A 32 11.51 -2.46 -11.94
N ILE A 33 12.78 -2.66 -11.54
CA ILE A 33 13.28 -3.98 -11.13
C ILE A 33 12.53 -4.47 -9.88
N ALA A 34 12.44 -3.62 -8.85
CA ALA A 34 11.74 -3.98 -7.62
C ALA A 34 10.24 -4.22 -7.84
N GLY A 35 9.59 -3.39 -8.66
CA GLY A 35 8.18 -3.50 -9.07
C GLY A 35 7.89 -4.80 -9.78
N SER A 36 8.71 -5.16 -10.76
CA SER A 36 8.57 -6.43 -11.50
C SER A 36 8.74 -7.63 -10.56
N LEU A 37 9.74 -7.59 -9.68
CA LEU A 37 9.96 -8.65 -8.70
C LEU A 37 8.79 -8.76 -7.71
N ALA A 38 8.25 -7.63 -7.23
CA ALA A 38 7.08 -7.61 -6.35
C ALA A 38 5.85 -8.20 -7.04
N LEU A 39 5.51 -7.77 -8.25
CA LEU A 39 4.32 -8.26 -8.95
C LEU A 39 4.37 -9.77 -9.19
N LEU A 40 5.53 -10.29 -9.62
CA LEU A 40 5.74 -11.71 -9.83
C LEU A 40 5.68 -12.46 -8.49
N THR A 41 6.53 -12.11 -7.52
CA THR A 41 6.60 -12.87 -6.26
C THR A 41 5.33 -12.74 -5.42
N GLY A 42 4.62 -11.62 -5.50
CA GLY A 42 3.29 -11.45 -4.91
C GLY A 42 2.26 -12.39 -5.53
N LEU A 43 2.22 -12.51 -6.86
CA LEU A 43 1.34 -13.47 -7.54
C LEU A 43 1.67 -14.91 -7.13
N PHE A 44 2.94 -15.29 -7.14
CA PHE A 44 3.39 -16.60 -6.68
C PHE A 44 2.99 -16.86 -5.22
N ALA A 45 3.14 -15.88 -4.34
CA ALA A 45 2.72 -16.01 -2.94
C ALA A 45 1.20 -16.25 -2.81
N ILE A 46 0.39 -15.59 -3.65
CA ILE A 46 -1.08 -15.75 -3.67
C ILE A 46 -1.47 -17.14 -4.19
N LEU A 47 -0.88 -17.58 -5.31
CA LEU A 47 -1.16 -18.90 -5.90
C LEU A 47 -0.76 -20.04 -4.96
N PHE A 48 0.39 -19.90 -4.30
CA PHE A 48 0.92 -20.91 -3.37
C PHE A 48 0.52 -20.69 -1.92
N ARG A 49 -0.51 -19.90 -1.62
CA ARG A 49 -0.94 -19.56 -0.24
C ARG A 49 -1.16 -20.77 0.68
N ASN A 50 -1.59 -21.91 0.11
CA ASN A 50 -1.81 -23.16 0.86
C ASN A 50 -0.51 -23.98 1.08
N LYS A 51 0.58 -23.63 0.39
CA LYS A 51 1.88 -24.31 0.46
C LYS A 51 2.91 -23.38 1.11
N ILE A 52 2.99 -23.44 2.45
CA ILE A 52 3.84 -22.56 3.28
C ILE A 52 5.30 -22.51 2.81
N LYS A 53 5.86 -23.64 2.35
CA LYS A 53 7.23 -23.76 1.82
C LYS A 53 7.51 -22.75 0.70
N TRP A 54 6.52 -22.47 -0.15
CA TRP A 54 6.63 -21.56 -1.29
C TRP A 54 6.06 -20.17 -0.97
N HIS A 55 4.95 -20.09 -0.23
CA HIS A 55 4.32 -18.82 0.12
C HIS A 55 5.25 -17.90 0.95
N ARG A 56 5.93 -18.43 1.97
CA ARG A 56 6.77 -17.62 2.87
C ARG A 56 7.94 -16.93 2.18
N PRO A 57 8.80 -17.63 1.39
CA PRO A 57 9.90 -16.95 0.70
C PRO A 57 9.39 -15.93 -0.32
N CYS A 58 8.39 -16.27 -1.14
CA CYS A 58 7.80 -15.32 -2.10
C CYS A 58 7.22 -14.08 -1.40
N GLY A 59 6.49 -14.26 -0.29
CA GLY A 59 5.94 -13.16 0.49
C GLY A 59 7.00 -12.25 1.11
N LYS A 60 8.16 -12.81 1.51
CA LYS A 60 9.30 -12.01 1.99
C LYS A 60 9.94 -11.19 0.87
N VAL A 61 10.17 -11.79 -0.29
CA VAL A 61 10.72 -11.08 -1.45
C VAL A 61 9.78 -9.95 -1.85
N TYR A 62 8.48 -10.25 -1.99
CA TYR A 62 7.44 -9.24 -2.24
C TYR A 62 7.54 -8.08 -1.24
N PHE A 63 7.55 -8.37 0.07
CA PHE A 63 7.59 -7.33 1.10
C PHE A 63 8.84 -6.45 1.01
N TRP A 64 10.03 -7.02 0.82
CA TRP A 64 11.26 -6.22 0.70
C TRP A 64 11.31 -5.43 -0.61
N SER A 65 10.80 -5.97 -1.71
CA SER A 65 10.60 -5.21 -2.95
C SER A 65 9.66 -4.02 -2.73
N MET A 66 8.58 -4.19 -1.95
CA MET A 66 7.67 -3.08 -1.62
C MET A 66 8.34 -1.94 -0.83
N ASN A 67 9.37 -2.21 -0.02
CA ASN A 67 10.15 -1.17 0.65
C ASN A 67 10.92 -0.31 -0.37
N ILE A 68 11.58 -0.98 -1.34
CA ILE A 68 12.33 -0.31 -2.40
C ILE A 68 11.38 0.52 -3.29
N ILE A 69 10.23 -0.06 -3.64
CA ILE A 69 9.17 0.61 -4.40
C ILE A 69 8.68 1.85 -3.66
N PHE A 70 8.44 1.76 -2.34
CA PHE A 70 7.96 2.88 -1.55
C PHE A 70 8.93 4.06 -1.55
N VAL A 71 10.22 3.80 -1.29
CA VAL A 71 11.25 4.86 -1.25
C VAL A 71 11.42 5.49 -2.64
N SER A 72 11.58 4.67 -3.68
CA SER A 72 11.76 5.15 -5.05
C SER A 72 10.52 5.88 -5.59
N ALA A 73 9.32 5.36 -5.39
CA ALA A 73 8.07 5.98 -5.83
C ALA A 73 7.81 7.31 -5.10
N THR A 74 8.08 7.37 -3.79
CA THR A 74 7.93 8.60 -3.02
C THR A 74 8.86 9.68 -3.57
N PHE A 75 10.14 9.36 -3.79
CA PHE A 75 11.09 10.29 -4.42
C PHE A 75 10.62 10.75 -5.81
N MET A 76 10.29 9.82 -6.71
CA MET A 76 9.85 10.15 -8.08
C MET A 76 8.55 10.95 -8.11
N SER A 77 7.60 10.64 -7.22
CA SER A 77 6.31 11.34 -7.13
C SER A 77 6.49 12.78 -6.63
N ILE A 78 7.41 13.04 -5.70
CA ILE A 78 7.76 14.39 -5.28
C ILE A 78 8.47 15.13 -6.41
N TYR A 79 9.44 14.47 -7.07
CA TYR A 79 10.23 15.07 -8.16
C TYR A 79 9.36 15.56 -9.33
N HIS A 80 8.34 14.78 -9.71
CA HIS A 80 7.40 15.13 -10.78
C HIS A 80 6.06 15.68 -10.28
N THR A 81 5.93 16.01 -9.00
CA THR A 81 4.68 16.53 -8.40
C THR A 81 3.43 15.67 -8.70
N ASN A 82 3.59 14.34 -8.72
CA ASN A 82 2.50 13.41 -9.02
C ASN A 82 1.82 12.94 -7.72
N LEU A 83 0.76 13.66 -7.35
CA LEU A 83 -0.01 13.38 -6.13
C LEU A 83 -0.64 11.98 -6.10
N PHE A 84 -1.10 11.48 -7.25
CA PHE A 84 -1.68 10.13 -7.33
C PHE A 84 -0.67 9.07 -6.90
N LEU A 85 0.53 9.08 -7.50
CA LEU A 85 1.58 8.13 -7.17
C LEU A 85 2.07 8.28 -5.73
N LEU A 86 2.08 9.52 -5.20
CA LEU A 86 2.40 9.77 -3.80
C LEU A 86 1.36 9.14 -2.84
N CYS A 87 0.06 9.38 -3.08
CA CYS A 87 -0.99 8.81 -2.24
C CYS A 87 -0.98 7.28 -2.30
N VAL A 88 -0.82 6.70 -3.50
CA VAL A 88 -0.75 5.25 -3.69
C VAL A 88 0.48 4.66 -3.02
N SER A 89 1.66 5.31 -3.07
CA SER A 89 2.88 4.76 -2.46
C SER A 89 2.72 4.60 -0.95
N PHE A 90 2.22 5.63 -0.27
CA PHE A 90 2.00 5.60 1.18
C PHE A 90 0.91 4.61 1.58
N PHE A 91 -0.24 4.63 0.91
CA PHE A 91 -1.33 3.69 1.21
C PHE A 91 -0.89 2.22 1.01
N THR A 92 -0.30 1.93 -0.15
CA THR A 92 0.06 0.57 -0.54
C THR A 92 1.17 0.01 0.35
N TYR A 93 2.18 0.83 0.67
CA TYR A 93 3.25 0.42 1.57
C TYR A 93 2.77 0.27 3.01
N TYR A 94 1.92 1.17 3.51
CA TYR A 94 1.30 1.04 4.84
C TYR A 94 0.52 -0.28 4.97
N SER A 95 -0.25 -0.64 3.94
CA SER A 95 -0.97 -1.92 3.87
C SER A 95 -0.03 -3.11 3.94
N ALA A 96 1.07 -3.11 3.17
CA ALA A 96 2.06 -4.19 3.18
C ALA A 96 2.79 -4.28 4.53
N LEU A 97 3.21 -3.14 5.09
CA LEU A 97 3.94 -3.04 6.35
C LEU A 97 3.12 -3.55 7.52
N THR A 98 1.89 -3.08 7.67
CA THR A 98 1.02 -3.52 8.77
C THR A 98 0.60 -4.99 8.64
N ALA A 99 0.44 -5.48 7.41
CA ALA A 99 0.17 -6.90 7.14
C ALA A 99 1.37 -7.81 7.42
N TYR A 100 2.59 -7.34 7.17
CA TYR A 100 3.79 -8.06 7.54
C TYR A 100 4.01 -8.04 9.06
N ARG A 101 3.81 -6.88 9.70
CA ARG A 101 3.88 -6.72 11.16
C ARG A 101 2.86 -7.57 11.91
N SER A 102 1.67 -7.80 11.35
CA SER A 102 0.66 -8.63 12.00
C SER A 102 1.16 -10.05 12.30
N LEU A 103 2.09 -10.59 11.49
CA LEU A 103 2.70 -11.90 11.72
C LEU A 103 3.54 -11.97 13.01
N SER A 104 4.01 -10.84 13.54
CA SER A 104 4.69 -10.75 14.83
C SER A 104 3.72 -10.53 16.00
N LEU A 105 2.47 -10.18 15.73
CA LEU A 105 1.46 -9.77 16.71
C LEU A 105 0.41 -10.87 16.93
N LYS A 106 0.82 -12.13 17.06
CA LYS A 106 -0.10 -13.28 17.14
C LYS A 106 -0.77 -13.47 18.51
N LYS A 107 -0.22 -12.86 19.56
CA LYS A 107 -0.61 -13.10 20.96
C LYS A 107 -1.15 -11.85 21.67
N LEU A 108 -1.64 -10.84 20.94
CA LEU A 108 -2.28 -9.64 21.53
C LEU A 108 -3.49 -10.01 22.41
N HIS A 109 -4.19 -11.09 22.06
CA HIS A 109 -5.29 -11.66 22.87
C HIS A 109 -4.82 -12.42 24.12
N LEU A 110 -3.51 -12.67 24.26
CA LEU A 110 -2.84 -13.25 25.43
C LEU A 110 -1.89 -12.20 26.05
N ASP A 111 -2.35 -10.96 26.07
CA ASP A 111 -1.66 -9.82 26.65
C ASP A 111 -0.26 -9.46 26.12
N GLN A 112 0.14 -9.97 24.95
CA GLN A 112 1.32 -9.48 24.25
C GLN A 112 1.24 -7.96 24.07
N ASN A 113 2.28 -7.24 24.47
CA ASN A 113 2.40 -5.82 24.24
C ASN A 113 2.93 -5.54 22.81
N PRO A 114 2.28 -4.65 22.04
CA PRO A 114 2.85 -4.16 20.78
C PRO A 114 4.22 -3.52 20.98
N ALA A 115 5.09 -3.61 19.98
CA ALA A 115 6.38 -2.93 20.02
C ALA A 115 6.17 -1.41 19.86
N LYS A 116 7.12 -0.61 20.38
CA LYS A 116 7.13 0.86 20.15
C LYS A 116 7.09 1.21 18.66
N LEU A 117 7.73 0.38 17.83
CA LEU A 117 7.70 0.51 16.37
C LEU A 117 6.27 0.44 15.80
N ASP A 118 5.39 -0.40 16.34
CA ASP A 118 4.01 -0.52 15.85
C ASP A 118 3.26 0.81 16.05
N TRP A 119 3.45 1.45 17.20
CA TRP A 119 2.87 2.77 17.48
C TRP A 119 3.51 3.87 16.64
N ALA A 120 4.82 3.84 16.43
CA ALA A 120 5.51 4.81 15.59
C ALA A 120 5.02 4.76 14.13
N ILE A 121 4.80 3.55 13.59
CA ILE A 121 4.19 3.34 12.27
C ILE A 121 2.79 3.96 12.22
N GLU A 122 1.95 3.69 13.21
CA GLU A 122 0.58 4.23 13.26
C GLU A 122 0.54 5.75 13.37
N ILE A 123 1.42 6.35 14.18
CA ILE A 123 1.51 7.82 14.30
C ILE A 123 1.96 8.45 12.98
N PHE A 124 3.02 7.91 12.37
CA PHE A 124 3.57 8.46 11.13
C PHE A 124 2.57 8.36 9.97
N PHE A 125 2.10 7.16 9.65
CA PHE A 125 1.16 6.96 8.54
C PHE A 125 -0.21 7.54 8.83
N GLY A 126 -0.68 7.49 10.08
CA GLY A 126 -1.93 8.14 10.48
C GLY A 126 -1.88 9.65 10.26
N THR A 127 -0.77 10.29 10.60
CA THR A 127 -0.56 11.73 10.31
C THR A 127 -0.58 12.00 8.82
N VAL A 128 0.13 11.20 8.01
CA VAL A 128 0.14 11.36 6.54
C VAL A 128 -1.26 11.20 5.94
N HIS A 129 -2.03 10.19 6.35
CA HIS A 129 -3.39 9.98 5.85
C HIS A 129 -4.34 11.12 6.27
N LEU A 130 -4.20 11.65 7.48
CA LEU A 130 -4.95 12.84 7.92
C LEU A 130 -4.56 14.08 7.09
N CYS A 131 -3.28 14.26 6.77
CA CYS A 131 -2.82 15.30 5.85
C CYS A 131 -3.43 15.15 4.45
N PHE A 132 -3.58 13.92 3.93
CA PHE A 132 -4.29 13.70 2.67
C PHE A 132 -5.77 14.09 2.75
N VAL A 133 -6.46 13.78 3.86
CA VAL A 133 -7.85 14.23 4.07
C VAL A 133 -7.93 15.76 4.14
N GLY A 134 -7.04 16.41 4.88
CA GLY A 134 -6.97 17.87 4.97
C GLY A 134 -6.70 18.53 3.61
N TYR A 135 -5.71 18.01 2.87
CA TYR A 135 -5.38 18.46 1.52
C TYR A 135 -6.53 18.24 0.54
N ALA A 136 -7.27 17.14 0.68
CA ALA A 136 -8.44 16.85 -0.12
C ALA A 136 -9.53 17.90 0.06
N ILE A 137 -9.89 18.21 1.31
CA ILE A 137 -10.88 19.23 1.64
C ILE A 137 -10.45 20.58 1.07
N PHE A 138 -9.21 20.99 1.32
CA PHE A 138 -8.66 22.22 0.75
C PHE A 138 -8.76 22.25 -0.77
N SER A 139 -8.35 21.19 -1.45
CA SER A 139 -8.36 21.10 -2.92
C SER A 139 -9.78 21.15 -3.49
N LEU A 140 -10.74 20.46 -2.88
CA LEU A 140 -12.14 20.46 -3.31
C LEU A 140 -12.79 21.84 -3.15
N LEU A 141 -12.53 22.54 -2.04
CA LEU A 141 -13.03 23.89 -1.80
C LEU A 141 -12.46 24.92 -2.79
N ASN A 142 -11.25 24.69 -3.31
CA ASN A 142 -10.62 25.53 -4.32
C ASN A 142 -10.91 25.05 -5.77
N GLY A 143 -11.87 24.15 -5.97
CA GLY A 143 -12.29 23.70 -7.31
C GLY A 143 -11.38 22.66 -7.97
N HIS A 144 -10.34 22.16 -7.29
CA HIS A 144 -9.44 21.13 -7.79
C HIS A 144 -10.02 19.71 -7.59
N GLN A 145 -11.09 19.41 -8.32
CA GLN A 145 -11.90 18.19 -8.14
C GLN A 145 -11.08 16.88 -8.22
N ALA A 146 -10.20 16.76 -9.23
CA ALA A 146 -9.42 15.53 -9.43
C ALA A 146 -8.42 15.27 -8.30
N LEU A 147 -7.59 16.27 -7.94
CA LEU A 147 -6.62 16.16 -6.85
C LEU A 147 -7.32 15.93 -5.51
N GLY A 148 -8.39 16.67 -5.26
CA GLY A 148 -9.21 16.54 -4.07
C GLY A 148 -9.82 15.14 -3.93
N THR A 149 -10.41 14.60 -4.99
CA THR A 149 -11.01 13.25 -4.98
C THR A 149 -9.97 12.17 -4.71
N ILE A 150 -8.81 12.22 -5.38
CA ILE A 150 -7.74 11.23 -5.22
C ILE A 150 -7.24 11.22 -3.77
N SER A 151 -6.90 12.39 -3.23
CA SER A 151 -6.44 12.50 -1.84
C SER A 151 -7.52 12.11 -0.84
N LEU A 152 -8.80 12.39 -1.12
CA LEU A 152 -9.89 12.00 -0.24
C LEU A 152 -10.02 10.48 -0.15
N VAL A 153 -10.01 9.79 -1.29
CA VAL A 153 -10.14 8.33 -1.35
C VAL A 153 -8.99 7.65 -0.61
N PHE A 154 -7.74 7.99 -0.90
CA PHE A 154 -6.59 7.40 -0.21
C PHE A 154 -6.49 7.82 1.25
N GLY A 155 -6.84 9.06 1.58
CA GLY A 155 -6.87 9.56 2.96
C GLY A 155 -7.89 8.81 3.81
N LEU A 156 -9.13 8.67 3.35
CA LEU A 156 -10.20 7.98 4.09
C LEU A 156 -9.91 6.49 4.26
N ILE A 157 -9.52 5.79 3.19
CA ILE A 157 -9.18 4.36 3.28
C ILE A 157 -7.94 4.16 4.17
N GLY A 158 -6.96 5.06 4.09
CA GLY A 158 -5.79 5.08 4.97
C GLY A 158 -6.16 5.22 6.44
N VAL A 159 -6.96 6.24 6.79
CA VAL A 159 -7.47 6.45 8.16
C VAL A 159 -8.28 5.25 8.65
N GLN A 160 -9.16 4.68 7.82
CA GLN A 160 -9.91 3.47 8.18
C GLN A 160 -8.98 2.29 8.49
N SER A 161 -7.89 2.13 7.72
CA SER A 161 -6.88 1.12 7.94
C SER A 161 -6.10 1.35 9.24
N ASN A 162 -5.71 2.60 9.54
CA ASN A 162 -5.12 2.99 10.82
C ASN A 162 -6.03 2.67 12.01
N LEU A 163 -7.30 3.08 11.95
CA LEU A 163 -8.26 2.81 13.03
C LEU A 163 -8.44 1.31 13.26
N SER A 164 -8.48 0.54 12.17
CA SER A 164 -8.55 -0.92 12.22
C SER A 164 -7.30 -1.53 12.86
N THR A 165 -6.11 -0.98 12.60
CA THR A 165 -4.85 -1.41 13.21
C THR A 165 -4.76 -1.02 14.69
N ILE A 166 -5.03 0.24 15.03
CA ILE A 166 -5.05 0.73 16.41
C ILE A 166 -6.04 -0.08 17.26
N LYS A 167 -7.24 -0.39 16.73
CA LYS A 167 -8.21 -1.26 17.43
C LYS A 167 -7.61 -2.62 17.77
N ARG A 168 -6.85 -3.22 16.86
CA ARG A 168 -6.13 -4.48 17.12
C ARG A 168 -5.04 -4.29 18.18
N LEU A 169 -4.20 -3.26 18.05
CA LEU A 169 -3.09 -2.99 18.97
C LEU A 169 -3.57 -2.73 20.41
N ARG A 170 -4.75 -2.12 20.57
CA ARG A 170 -5.42 -1.91 21.86
C ARG A 170 -6.16 -3.15 22.39
N LYS A 171 -5.87 -4.35 21.85
CA LYS A 171 -6.40 -5.65 22.29
C LYS A 171 -7.94 -5.79 22.22
N LYS A 172 -8.63 -4.97 21.43
CA LYS A 172 -10.12 -5.04 21.29
C LYS A 172 -10.54 -6.06 20.23
N LEU A 173 -10.24 -7.35 20.44
CA LEU A 173 -10.49 -8.42 19.46
C LEU A 173 -11.18 -9.63 20.08
N GLY A 174 -12.20 -10.16 19.39
CA GLY A 174 -12.98 -11.32 19.83
C GLY A 174 -12.67 -12.63 19.10
N TYR A 175 -11.51 -12.78 18.45
CA TYR A 175 -11.19 -13.97 17.64
C TYR A 175 -9.68 -14.24 17.58
N LYS A 176 -9.25 -15.50 17.72
CA LYS A 176 -7.82 -15.89 17.81
C LYS A 176 -7.02 -15.65 16.52
N ASN A 177 -7.63 -15.78 15.35
CA ASN A 177 -6.94 -15.69 14.05
C ASN A 177 -6.82 -14.25 13.49
N TYR A 178 -6.96 -13.20 14.31
CA TYR A 178 -7.00 -11.82 13.82
C TYR A 178 -5.75 -11.38 13.05
N TRP A 179 -4.59 -11.89 13.45
CA TRP A 179 -3.32 -11.55 12.83
C TRP A 179 -3.26 -12.08 11.39
N LEU A 180 -3.85 -13.24 11.15
CA LEU A 180 -3.92 -13.87 9.83
C LEU A 180 -4.91 -13.13 8.93
N LEU A 181 -6.06 -12.70 9.46
CA LEU A 181 -7.01 -11.90 8.69
C LEU A 181 -6.42 -10.54 8.29
N ALA A 182 -5.70 -9.90 9.23
CA ALA A 182 -4.96 -8.67 8.94
C ALA A 182 -3.85 -8.91 7.90
N HIS A 183 -3.14 -10.04 7.98
CA HIS A 183 -2.13 -10.42 7.00
C HIS A 183 -2.74 -10.60 5.59
N ILE A 184 -3.77 -11.43 5.46
CA ILE A 184 -4.45 -11.70 4.18
C ILE A 184 -4.99 -10.40 3.58
N GLY A 185 -5.76 -9.63 4.36
CA GLY A 185 -6.38 -8.41 3.89
C GLY A 185 -5.35 -7.35 3.47
N GLY A 186 -4.33 -7.11 4.28
CA GLY A 186 -3.35 -6.06 3.98
C GLY A 186 -2.33 -6.46 2.90
N MET A 187 -1.92 -7.73 2.80
CA MET A 187 -1.02 -8.17 1.71
C MET A 187 -1.72 -8.18 0.35
N LEU A 188 -2.99 -8.62 0.29
CA LEU A 188 -3.77 -8.56 -0.95
C LEU A 188 -4.17 -7.11 -1.27
N GLY A 189 -4.47 -6.29 -0.26
CA GLY A 189 -4.73 -4.86 -0.44
C GLY A 189 -3.50 -4.12 -1.01
N SER A 190 -2.29 -4.41 -0.53
CA SER A 190 -1.07 -3.85 -1.11
C SER A 190 -0.80 -4.38 -2.51
N TYR A 191 -1.17 -5.63 -2.81
CA TYR A 191 -1.02 -6.19 -4.15
C TYR A 191 -1.96 -5.53 -5.16
N ILE A 192 -3.22 -5.27 -4.76
CA ILE A 192 -4.18 -4.48 -5.54
C ILE A 192 -3.60 -3.10 -5.85
N GLY A 193 -3.13 -2.37 -4.83
CA GLY A 193 -2.54 -1.05 -5.00
C GLY A 193 -1.34 -1.04 -5.95
N ALA A 194 -0.43 -2.02 -5.82
CA ALA A 194 0.72 -2.19 -6.71
C ALA A 194 0.31 -2.49 -8.16
N MET A 195 -0.67 -3.39 -8.37
CA MET A 195 -1.19 -3.68 -9.71
C MET A 195 -1.89 -2.47 -10.33
N THR A 196 -2.74 -1.76 -9.58
CA THR A 196 -3.40 -0.55 -10.08
C THR A 196 -2.38 0.52 -10.44
N ALA A 197 -1.35 0.75 -9.62
CA ALA A 197 -0.27 1.70 -9.93
C ALA A 197 0.44 1.33 -11.25
N PHE A 198 0.78 0.06 -11.42
CA PHE A 198 1.41 -0.44 -12.64
C PHE A 198 0.50 -0.27 -13.86
N LEU A 199 -0.77 -0.70 -13.79
CA LEU A 199 -1.72 -0.63 -14.90
C LEU A 199 -2.02 0.81 -15.31
N VAL A 200 -2.31 1.69 -14.35
CA VAL A 200 -2.64 3.09 -14.62
C VAL A 200 -1.42 3.83 -15.21
N ASN A 201 -0.21 3.59 -14.69
CA ASN A 201 1.00 4.24 -15.21
C ASN A 201 1.42 3.71 -16.60
N ASN A 202 0.98 2.51 -16.98
CA ASN A 202 1.24 1.92 -18.29
C ASN A 202 0.03 1.97 -19.23
N GLY A 203 -1.03 2.70 -18.88
CA GLY A 203 -2.29 2.70 -19.63
C GLY A 203 -2.17 3.11 -21.10
N GLN A 204 -1.15 3.91 -21.45
CA GLN A 204 -0.85 4.26 -22.84
C GLN A 204 -0.49 3.06 -23.73
N TYR A 205 0.00 1.96 -23.14
CA TYR A 205 0.34 0.72 -23.84
C TYR A 205 -0.75 -0.36 -23.72
N ILE A 206 -1.78 -0.13 -22.90
CA ILE A 206 -2.82 -1.10 -22.58
C ILE A 206 -4.16 -0.57 -23.10
N HIS A 207 -4.62 -1.11 -24.23
CA HIS A 207 -5.82 -0.66 -24.93
C HIS A 207 -7.12 -1.16 -24.27
N VAL A 208 -7.39 -0.69 -23.04
CA VAL A 208 -8.65 -0.93 -22.32
C VAL A 208 -9.16 0.37 -21.69
N PRO A 209 -10.46 0.49 -21.39
CA PRO A 209 -11.00 1.69 -20.75
C PRO A 209 -10.28 1.99 -19.42
N GLY A 210 -10.02 3.27 -19.13
CA GLY A 210 -9.29 3.67 -17.92
C GLY A 210 -9.90 3.11 -16.64
N ILE A 211 -11.22 3.03 -16.53
CA ILE A 211 -11.91 2.43 -15.37
C ILE A 211 -11.49 0.99 -15.11
N VAL A 212 -11.18 0.21 -16.15
CA VAL A 212 -10.70 -1.17 -16.04
C VAL A 212 -9.26 -1.20 -15.50
N LEU A 213 -8.41 -0.25 -15.89
CA LEU A 213 -7.06 -0.12 -15.33
C LEU A 213 -7.09 0.22 -13.84
N TRP A 214 -8.04 1.07 -13.44
CA TRP A 214 -8.21 1.50 -12.06
C TRP A 214 -8.82 0.43 -11.14
N LEU A 215 -9.93 -0.18 -11.57
CA LEU A 215 -10.74 -1.08 -10.73
C LEU A 215 -10.55 -2.55 -11.03
N GLY A 216 -9.94 -2.92 -12.15
CA GLY A 216 -9.73 -4.31 -12.57
C GLY A 216 -9.08 -5.18 -11.50
N PRO A 217 -7.94 -4.77 -10.90
CA PRO A 217 -7.33 -5.52 -9.81
C PRO A 217 -8.27 -5.70 -8.61
N THR A 218 -9.01 -4.65 -8.23
CA THR A 218 -9.97 -4.70 -7.12
C THR A 218 -11.08 -5.72 -7.38
N VAL A 219 -11.66 -5.73 -8.58
CA VAL A 219 -12.72 -6.67 -8.97
C VAL A 219 -12.27 -8.12 -8.87
N ILE A 220 -10.99 -8.40 -9.16
CA ILE A 220 -10.42 -9.76 -9.10
C ILE A 220 -10.08 -10.16 -7.65
N PHE A 221 -9.34 -9.31 -6.93
CA PHE A 221 -8.74 -9.72 -5.66
C PHE A 221 -9.61 -9.46 -4.43
N VAL A 222 -10.58 -8.54 -4.47
CA VAL A 222 -11.50 -8.32 -3.34
C VAL A 222 -12.39 -9.54 -3.06
N PRO A 223 -13.01 -10.20 -4.06
CA PRO A 223 -13.71 -11.45 -3.82
C PRO A 223 -12.82 -12.53 -3.20
N LEU A 224 -11.55 -12.63 -3.62
CA LEU A 224 -10.58 -13.54 -3.03
C LEU A 224 -10.28 -13.19 -1.57
N ILE A 225 -10.10 -11.91 -1.22
CA ILE A 225 -9.95 -11.46 0.17
C ILE A 225 -11.13 -11.92 1.02
N PHE A 226 -12.36 -11.66 0.56
CA PHE A 226 -13.56 -12.04 1.30
C PHE A 226 -13.67 -13.56 1.48
N TYR A 227 -13.44 -14.33 0.41
CA TYR A 227 -13.43 -15.78 0.47
C TYR A 227 -12.42 -16.30 1.51
N GLU A 228 -11.16 -15.87 1.42
CA GLU A 228 -10.09 -16.32 2.32
C GLU A 228 -10.36 -15.90 3.77
N ILE A 229 -10.82 -14.67 4.01
CA ILE A 229 -11.18 -14.20 5.35
C ILE A 229 -12.32 -15.04 5.92
N ASN A 230 -13.36 -15.32 5.14
CA ASN A 230 -14.52 -16.08 5.61
C ASN A 230 -14.17 -17.53 5.95
N VAL A 231 -13.34 -18.18 5.14
CA VAL A 231 -12.84 -19.54 5.41
C VAL A 231 -12.06 -19.58 6.73
N HIS A 232 -11.16 -18.61 6.95
CA HIS A 232 -10.31 -18.59 8.15
C HIS A 232 -11.04 -18.11 9.41
N LYS A 233 -12.07 -17.27 9.29
CA LYS A 233 -12.98 -16.92 10.39
C LYS A 233 -13.77 -18.14 10.87
N LYS A 234 -14.36 -18.93 9.95
CA LYS A 234 -15.12 -20.14 10.31
C LYS A 234 -14.25 -21.17 11.05
N LYS A 235 -13.01 -21.37 10.60
CA LYS A 235 -12.04 -22.26 11.30
C LYS A 235 -11.68 -21.76 12.71
N SER A 236 -11.73 -20.45 12.96
CA SER A 236 -11.44 -19.88 14.29
C SER A 236 -12.56 -20.11 15.31
N LYS A 237 -13.82 -20.30 14.89
CA LYS A 237 -14.96 -20.55 15.79
C LYS A 237 -15.06 -22.02 16.24
N ARG A 238 -14.27 -22.94 15.65
CA ARG A 238 -14.43 -24.40 15.84
C ARG A 238 -13.53 -25.02 16.92
N PHE A 239 -12.87 -24.22 17.76
CA PHE A 239 -11.99 -24.73 18.84
C PHE A 239 -12.45 -24.33 20.25
N ASP A 240 -13.39 -23.41 20.37
CA ASP A 240 -13.93 -23.00 21.68
C ASP A 240 -15.13 -23.88 22.12
N GLU A 241 -15.60 -24.79 21.25
CA GLU A 241 -16.63 -25.81 21.56
C GLU A 241 -16.01 -27.15 22.04
N ILE A 242 -14.70 -27.21 22.27
CA ILE A 242 -13.98 -28.40 22.78
C ILE A 242 -13.28 -28.08 24.12
N LYS A 243 -13.92 -27.26 24.95
CA LYS A 243 -13.59 -27.07 26.36
C LYS A 243 -14.84 -27.23 27.18
#